data_AF-A0A173YUA1-F1
#
_entry.id   AF-A0A173YUA1-F1
#
_cell.length_a   1.000
_cell.length_b   1.000
_cell.length_c   1.000
_cell.angle_alpha   90.00
_cell.angle_beta   90.00
_cell.angle_gamma   90.00
#
_symmetry.space_group_name_H-M   'P 1'
#
loop_
_entity.id
_entity.type
_entity.pdbx_description
1 polymer ?
#
loop_
_entity_poly.entity_id
_entity_poly.type
_entity_poly.pdbx_seq_one_letter_code
_entity_poly.pdbx_strand_id
1 'polypeptide(L)'
;MYEKAEKTEKYFELLLYGAYNKDYWLIIQIKENATLDNLDRFIRDIWVECCGHLSVFEIDGVSYEREPDDDFGWGEPAKSTNHTLKQVLTT
;
A
#
# COMPACT_ATOMS: atom_id res chain seq x y z
N MET A 1 3.28 -31.17 -26.87
CA MET A 1 3.86 -29.82 -26.68
C MET A 1 3.10 -29.20 -25.53
N TYR A 2 3.73 -28.95 -24.38
CA TYR A 2 3.09 -28.26 -23.26
C TYR A 2 3.42 -26.77 -23.40
N GLU A 3 2.46 -25.95 -23.80
CA GLU A 3 2.58 -24.50 -23.73
C GLU A 3 2.51 -24.08 -22.26
N LYS A 4 3.59 -23.52 -21.75
CA LYS A 4 3.59 -22.84 -20.47
C LYS A 4 2.82 -21.54 -20.66
N ALA A 5 1.61 -21.45 -20.12
CA ALA A 5 0.84 -20.21 -20.16
C ALA A 5 1.68 -19.07 -19.57
N GLU A 6 1.98 -18.04 -20.36
CA GLU A 6 2.62 -16.83 -19.87
C GLU A 6 1.66 -16.13 -18.91
N LYS A 7 2.14 -15.90 -17.68
CA LYS A 7 1.36 -15.23 -16.64
C LYS A 7 1.28 -13.75 -17.01
N THR A 8 0.09 -13.29 -17.39
CA THR A 8 -0.14 -11.86 -17.65
C THR A 8 0.00 -11.08 -16.34
N GLU A 9 0.98 -10.18 -16.29
CA GLU A 9 1.16 -9.27 -15.15
C GLU A 9 0.12 -8.14 -15.23
N LYS A 10 -0.68 -7.97 -14.17
CA LYS A 10 -1.63 -6.87 -14.05
C LYS A 10 -1.07 -5.78 -13.13
N TYR A 11 -1.51 -4.55 -13.40
CA TYR A 11 -1.06 -3.36 -12.69
C TYR A 11 -2.28 -2.55 -12.26
N PHE A 12 -2.16 -1.90 -11.09
CA PHE A 12 -3.04 -0.81 -10.69
C PHE A 12 -2.39 0.52 -11.11
N GLU A 13 -3.23 1.47 -11.52
CA GLU A 13 -2.86 2.86 -11.65
C GLU A 13 -3.39 3.61 -10.42
N LEU A 14 -2.49 4.25 -9.68
CA LEU A 14 -2.82 4.98 -8.45
C LEU A 14 -2.53 6.46 -8.64
N LEU A 15 -3.48 7.31 -8.24
CA LEU A 15 -3.29 8.75 -8.08
C LEU A 15 -2.98 9.05 -6.61
N LEU A 16 -1.77 9.52 -6.35
CA LEU A 16 -1.32 9.97 -5.04
C LEU A 16 -1.39 11.50 -5.01
N TYR A 17 -1.92 12.09 -3.94
CA TYR A 17 -1.99 13.54 -3.78
C TYR A 17 -1.91 13.93 -2.30
N GLY A 18 -1.42 15.13 -2.02
CA GLY A 18 -1.36 15.65 -0.66
C GLY A 18 -2.76 15.90 -0.10
N ALA A 19 -3.04 15.40 1.10
CA ALA A 19 -4.34 15.58 1.75
C ALA A 19 -4.72 17.07 1.93
N TYR A 20 -3.72 17.91 2.21
CA TYR A 20 -3.89 19.34 2.49
C TYR A 20 -3.37 20.26 1.37
N ASN A 21 -2.62 19.72 0.41
CA ASN A 21 -2.10 20.48 -0.72
C ASN A 21 -2.17 19.63 -2.00
N LYS A 22 -3.16 19.92 -2.84
CA LYS A 22 -3.47 19.17 -4.06
C LYS A 22 -2.61 19.54 -5.26
N ASP A 23 -1.77 20.57 -5.16
CA ASP A 23 -0.85 20.96 -6.23
C ASP A 23 0.28 19.94 -6.40
N TYR A 24 0.53 19.13 -5.37
CA TYR A 24 1.46 18.02 -5.40
C TYR A 24 0.70 16.71 -5.59
N TRP A 25 0.99 16.03 -6.69
CA TRP A 25 0.37 14.75 -7.06
C TRP A 25 1.33 13.89 -7.89
N LEU A 26 1.07 12.59 -7.91
CA LEU A 26 1.79 11.60 -8.71
C LEU A 26 0.80 10.58 -9.25
N ILE A 27 0.96 10.17 -10.51
CA ILE A 27 0.30 8.98 -11.05
C ILE A 27 1.36 7.89 -11.15
N ILE A 28 1.09 6.73 -10.56
CA ILE A 28 2.04 5.61 -10.52
C ILE A 28 1.39 4.32 -10.99
N GLN A 29 2.20 3.43 -11.55
CA GLN A 29 1.79 2.07 -11.86
C GLN A 29 2.49 1.10 -10.90
N ILE A 30 1.72 0.20 -10.32
CA ILE A 30 2.21 -0.79 -9.36
C ILE A 30 1.60 -2.15 -9.65
N LYS A 31 2.40 -3.22 -9.57
CA LYS A 31 1.94 -4.58 -9.84
C LYS A 31 0.83 -4.97 -8.86
N GLU A 32 -0.18 -5.70 -9.33
CA GLU A 32 -1.30 -6.15 -8.47
C GLU A 32 -0.84 -7.00 -7.27
N ASN A 33 0.31 -7.68 -7.41
CA ASN A 33 0.90 -8.55 -6.41
C ASN A 33 2.00 -7.88 -5.57
N ALA A 34 2.27 -6.59 -5.77
CA ALA A 34 3.10 -5.83 -4.83
C ALA A 34 2.37 -5.71 -3.49
N THR A 35 3.11 -5.55 -2.39
CA THR A 35 2.52 -5.36 -1.06
C THR A 35 2.33 -3.88 -0.72
N LEU A 36 1.50 -3.59 0.29
CA LEU A 36 1.40 -2.24 0.85
C LEU A 36 2.75 -1.72 1.36
N ASP A 37 3.62 -2.61 1.87
CA ASP A 37 5.00 -2.26 2.25
C ASP A 37 5.85 -1.80 1.05
N ASN A 38 5.67 -2.42 -0.12
CA ASN A 38 6.36 -1.96 -1.34
C ASN A 38 5.88 -0.58 -1.77
N LEU A 39 4.57 -0.32 -1.66
CA LEU A 39 3.99 1.00 -1.94
C LEU A 39 4.50 2.04 -0.95
N ASP A 40 4.53 1.72 0.34
CA ASP A 40 5.04 2.59 1.39
C ASP A 40 6.48 3.03 1.11
N ARG A 41 7.37 2.05 0.89
CA ARG A 41 8.78 2.33 0.59
C ARG A 41 8.91 3.24 -0.63
N PHE A 42 8.16 2.96 -1.70
CA PHE A 42 8.18 3.77 -2.91
C PHE A 42 7.78 5.23 -2.65
N ILE A 43 6.73 5.49 -1.86
CA ILE A 43 6.27 6.85 -1.55
C ILE A 43 7.29 7.59 -0.67
N ARG A 44 7.92 6.89 0.28
CA ARG A 44 8.96 7.45 1.16
C ARG A 44 10.18 7.88 0.37
N ASP A 45 10.68 7.02 -0.51
CA ASP A 45 11.89 7.24 -1.31
C ASP A 45 11.79 8.51 -2.19
N ILE A 46 10.58 8.96 -2.53
CA ILE A 46 10.36 10.06 -3.48
C ILE A 46 9.70 11.31 -2.88
N TRP A 47 8.91 11.19 -1.81
CA TRP A 47 8.05 12.31 -1.37
C TRP A 47 8.08 12.55 0.14
N VAL A 48 7.77 11.54 0.97
CA VAL A 48 7.38 11.79 2.38
C VAL A 48 8.43 11.40 3.43
N GLU A 49 9.65 11.00 3.04
CA GLU A 49 10.68 10.68 4.03
C GLU A 49 11.16 11.94 4.75
N CYS A 50 10.69 12.12 5.98
CA CYS A 50 11.14 13.23 6.83
C CYS A 50 12.01 12.74 8.00
N CYS A 51 11.63 11.69 8.74
CA CYS A 51 12.32 11.31 9.98
C CYS A 51 12.12 9.83 10.41
N GLY A 52 11.65 8.94 9.54
CA GLY A 52 11.40 7.53 9.92
C GLY A 52 10.12 7.28 10.73
N HIS A 53 9.15 8.21 10.74
CA HIS A 53 7.81 7.95 11.28
C HIS A 53 7.16 6.74 10.61
N LEU A 54 6.33 5.97 11.33
CA LEU A 54 5.62 4.80 10.81
C LEU A 54 4.52 5.19 9.81
N SER A 55 4.30 4.34 8.81
CA SER A 55 3.20 4.51 7.85
C SER A 55 2.01 3.68 8.26
N VAL A 56 0.82 4.25 8.01
CA VAL A 56 -0.47 3.60 8.18
C VAL A 56 -1.26 3.77 6.89
N PHE A 57 -1.91 2.71 6.43
CA PHE A 57 -2.92 2.77 5.36
C PHE A 57 -4.29 2.41 5.93
N GLU A 58 -5.30 3.22 5.62
CA GLU A 58 -6.69 2.90 5.90
C GLU A 58 -7.40 2.54 4.60
N ILE A 59 -7.91 1.30 4.50
CA ILE A 59 -8.62 0.80 3.32
C ILE A 59 -9.90 0.14 3.81
N ASP A 60 -11.06 0.65 3.38
CA ASP A 60 -12.38 0.15 3.76
C ASP A 60 -12.57 -0.01 5.29
N GLY A 61 -12.06 0.94 6.06
CA GLY A 61 -12.13 0.94 7.53
C GLY A 61 -11.17 -0.03 8.23
N VAL A 62 -10.26 -0.66 7.49
CA VAL A 62 -9.20 -1.54 8.02
C VAL A 62 -7.87 -0.78 8.02
N SER A 63 -7.23 -0.71 9.19
CA SER A 63 -5.88 -0.16 9.35
C SER A 63 -4.82 -1.19 8.98
N TYR A 64 -3.79 -0.76 8.24
CA TYR A 64 -2.62 -1.56 7.87
C TYR A 64 -1.33 -0.84 8.28
N GLU A 65 -0.52 -1.49 9.10
CA GLU A 65 0.71 -0.96 9.71
C GLU A 65 1.89 -1.92 9.46
N ARG A 66 3.11 -1.38 9.35
CA ARG A 66 4.29 -2.25 9.14
C ARG A 66 4.56 -3.14 10.35
N GLU A 67 4.56 -2.53 11.52
CA GLU A 67 4.70 -3.18 12.81
C GLU A 67 3.41 -2.88 13.58
N PRO A 68 2.35 -3.69 13.40
CA PRO A 68 1.12 -3.48 14.12
C PRO A 68 1.38 -3.68 15.61
N ASP A 69 1.09 -2.67 16.41
CA ASP A 69 1.18 -2.77 17.86
C ASP A 69 0.07 -3.69 18.37
N ASP A 70 0.40 -4.54 19.36
CA ASP A 70 -0.61 -5.38 20.02
C ASP A 70 -1.33 -4.63 21.16
N ASP A 71 -1.08 -3.32 21.26
CA ASP A 71 -1.46 -2.53 22.42
C ASP A 71 -2.97 -2.58 22.64
N PHE A 72 -3.29 -2.85 23.90
CA PHE A 72 -4.56 -3.32 24.43
C PHE A 72 -5.58 -2.16 24.51
N GLY A 73 -5.80 -1.45 23.41
CA GLY A 73 -6.58 -0.22 23.32
C GLY A 73 -7.72 -0.33 22.31
N TRP A 74 -8.93 0.01 22.75
CA TRP A 74 -10.19 0.10 21.99
C TRP A 74 -10.08 0.11 20.45
N GLY A 75 -10.32 -1.03 19.81
CA GLY A 75 -10.42 -1.14 18.35
C GLY A 75 -10.15 -2.56 17.83
N GLU A 76 -10.38 -2.78 16.54
CA GLU A 76 -9.83 -3.95 15.83
C GLU A 76 -8.33 -3.73 15.60
N PRO A 77 -7.47 -4.72 15.87
CA PRO A 77 -6.02 -4.56 15.70
C PRO A 77 -5.66 -4.31 14.24
N ALA A 78 -4.65 -3.47 14.01
CA ALA A 78 -4.15 -3.20 12.68
C ALA A 78 -3.60 -4.49 12.03
N LYS A 79 -3.80 -4.61 10.71
CA LYS A 79 -3.20 -5.68 9.91
C LYS A 79 -1.79 -5.31 9.48
N SER A 80 -0.97 -6.29 9.14
CA SER A 80 0.37 -6.02 8.60
C SER A 80 0.31 -5.44 7.18
N THR A 81 1.21 -4.55 6.80
CA THR A 81 1.38 -4.08 5.40
C THR A 81 1.90 -5.16 4.44
N ASN A 82 2.17 -6.38 4.91
CA ASN A 82 2.57 -7.52 4.07
C ASN A 82 1.39 -8.17 3.29
N HIS A 83 0.33 -7.40 3.02
CA HIS A 83 -0.77 -7.78 2.13
C HIS A 83 -0.57 -7.19 0.74
N THR A 84 -0.91 -7.97 -0.29
CA THR A 84 -0.82 -7.51 -1.68
C THR A 84 -1.93 -6.52 -2.03
N LEU A 85 -1.68 -5.61 -2.98
CA LEU A 85 -2.70 -4.65 -3.43
C LEU A 85 -3.96 -5.34 -3.94
N LYS A 86 -3.81 -6.45 -4.66
CA LYS A 86 -4.95 -7.25 -5.10
C LYS A 86 -5.81 -7.73 -3.94
N GLN A 87 -5.21 -8.20 -2.86
CA GLN A 87 -5.97 -8.69 -1.70
C GLN A 87 -6.78 -7.60 -1.00
N VAL A 88 -6.30 -6.35 -1.02
CA VAL A 88 -6.91 -5.26 -0.27
C VAL A 88 -7.79 -4.34 -1.12
N LEU A 89 -7.64 -4.34 -2.46
CA LEU A 89 -8.39 -3.46 -3.38
C LEU A 89 -9.43 -4.18 -4.24
N THR A 90 -9.40 -5.51 -4.33
CA THR A 90 -10.46 -6.28 -5.01
C THR A 90 -11.26 -7.06 -3.98
N THR A 91 -12.34 -6.44 -3.51
CA THR A 91 -13.35 -7.02 -2.61
C THR A 91 -14.52 -7.59 -3.42
#